data_AF-A0A8X6Y1P3-F1
#
_entry.id   AF-A0A8X6Y1P3-F1
#
_cell.length_a   1.000
_cell.length_b   1.000
_cell.length_c   1.000
_cell.angle_alpha   90.00
_cell.angle_beta   90.00
_cell.angle_gamma   90.00
#
_symmetry.space_group_name_H-M   'P 1'
#
loop_
_entity.id
_entity.type
_entity.pdbx_description
1 polymer ?
#
loop_
_entity_poly.entity_id
_entity_poly.type
_entity_poly.pdbx_seq_one_letter_code
_entity_poly.pdbx_strand_id
1 'polypeptide(L)'
;MLNLHQIQLRNCSLLQKPKRFEDHIMKAESYLDDYNPETYEEAVNSKDSINWKKAMESEMNRLSENHTWELSDLPVGAKGL
;
A
#
# COMPACT_ATOMS: atom_id res chain seq x y z
N MET A 1 15.13 6.58 25.59
CA MET A 1 13.75 6.95 25.19
C MET A 1 13.87 7.94 24.04
N LEU A 2 13.52 7.56 22.81
CA LEU A 2 13.57 8.48 21.67
C LEU A 2 12.27 9.29 21.62
N ASN A 3 12.43 10.61 21.47
CA ASN A 3 11.36 11.60 21.49
C ASN A 3 10.57 11.53 20.17
N LEU A 4 9.30 11.13 20.24
CA LEU A 4 8.43 10.82 19.09
C LEU A 4 7.93 12.05 18.30
N HIS A 5 8.33 13.28 18.63
CA HIS A 5 7.76 14.50 18.06
C HIS A 5 8.51 15.12 16.87
N GLN A 6 9.39 14.39 16.18
CA GLN A 6 10.18 14.96 15.07
C GLN A 6 10.39 14.05 13.85
N ILE A 7 9.50 13.09 13.59
CA ILE A 7 9.54 12.36 12.31
C ILE A 7 8.77 13.17 11.26
N GLN A 8 9.47 14.06 10.56
CA GLN A 8 8.95 14.64 9.32
C GLN A 8 8.97 13.55 8.25
N LEU A 9 7.79 13.11 7.81
CA LEU A 9 7.66 12.12 6.75
C LEU A 9 8.26 12.70 5.46
N ARG A 10 9.17 11.94 4.85
CA ARG A 10 9.72 12.30 3.54
C ARG A 10 8.59 12.25 2.52
N ASN A 11 8.44 13.31 1.73
CA ASN A 11 7.51 13.33 0.62
C ASN A 11 7.89 12.23 -0.38
N CYS A 12 7.08 11.17 -0.45
CA CYS A 12 7.34 9.99 -1.27
C CYS A 12 7.24 10.26 -2.78
N SER A 13 6.56 11.33 -3.20
CA SER A 13 6.44 11.70 -4.62
C SER A 13 7.72 12.35 -5.18
N LEU A 14 8.63 12.79 -4.31
CA LEU A 14 9.89 13.42 -4.69
C LEU A 14 11.08 12.45 -4.64
N LEU A 15 10.86 11.19 -4.25
CA LEU A 15 11.91 10.20 -4.16
C LEU A 15 12.30 9.72 -5.56
N GLN A 16 13.55 9.97 -5.93
CA GLN A 16 14.12 9.45 -7.16
C GLN A 16 14.39 7.95 -7.04
N LYS A 17 14.10 7.21 -8.10
CA LYS A 17 14.39 5.77 -8.16
C LYS A 17 15.91 5.56 -8.02
N PRO A 18 16.36 4.60 -7.19
CA PRO A 18 17.78 4.36 -6.97
C PRO A 18 18.45 3.80 -8.24
N LYS A 19 19.48 4.50 -8.74
CA LYS A 19 20.20 4.14 -9.97
C LYS A 19 20.75 2.72 -10.00
N ARG A 20 21.20 2.23 -8.83
CA ARG A 20 21.81 0.90 -8.67
C ARG A 20 20.89 -0.25 -9.11
N PHE A 21 19.58 -0.04 -9.12
CA PHE A 21 18.60 -1.06 -9.47
C PHE A 21 17.91 -0.77 -10.80
N GLU A 22 18.39 0.18 -11.62
CA GLU A 22 17.76 0.56 -12.89
C GLU A 22 17.42 -0.66 -13.76
N ASP A 23 18.35 -1.61 -13.93
CA ASP A 23 18.13 -2.82 -14.74
C ASP A 23 17.03 -3.74 -14.18
N HIS A 24 16.94 -3.84 -12.85
CA HIS A 24 15.93 -4.66 -12.17
C HIS A 24 14.56 -3.96 -12.13
N ILE A 25 14.57 -2.64 -11.98
CA ILE A 25 13.40 -1.77 -11.95
C ILE A 25 12.73 -1.78 -13.33
N MET A 26 13.48 -1.58 -14.42
CA MET A 26 12.96 -1.59 -15.79
C MET A 26 12.33 -2.95 -16.14
N LYS A 27 12.98 -4.05 -15.73
CA LYS A 27 12.45 -5.40 -15.95
C LYS A 27 11.16 -5.62 -15.15
N ALA A 28 11.11 -5.25 -13.87
CA ALA A 28 9.93 -5.42 -13.04
C ALA A 28 8.74 -4.57 -13.52
N GLU A 29 8.98 -3.31 -13.89
CA GLU A 29 7.95 -2.39 -14.41
C GLU A 29 7.28 -2.94 -15.67
N SER A 30 8.07 -3.50 -16.59
CA SER A 30 7.53 -4.13 -17.81
C SER A 30 6.64 -5.35 -17.56
N TYR A 31 6.72 -6.00 -16.39
CA TYR A 31 5.85 -7.10 -16.01
C TYR A 31 4.64 -6.66 -15.16
N LEU A 32 4.68 -5.46 -14.59
CA LEU A 32 3.68 -4.96 -13.64
C LEU A 32 2.63 -4.07 -14.29
N ASP A 33 2.98 -3.33 -15.36
CA ASP A 33 2.07 -2.41 -16.06
C ASP A 33 0.81 -3.11 -16.60
N ASP A 34 0.89 -4.39 -16.98
CA ASP A 34 -0.26 -5.16 -17.50
C ASP A 34 -1.05 -5.93 -16.42
N TYR A 35 -0.57 -5.99 -15.17
CA TYR A 35 -1.08 -6.95 -14.17
C TYR A 35 -1.50 -6.33 -12.83
N ASN A 36 -1.13 -5.08 -12.54
CA ASN A 36 -1.51 -4.45 -11.29
C ASN A 36 -2.82 -3.65 -11.47
N PRO A 37 -3.90 -4.01 -10.76
CA PRO A 37 -5.13 -3.22 -10.81
C PRO A 37 -4.89 -1.84 -10.19
N GLU A 38 -5.31 -0.78 -10.87
CA GLU A 38 -5.22 0.60 -10.36
C GLU A 38 -6.43 0.94 -9.47
N THR A 39 -7.55 0.26 -9.70
CA THR A 39 -8.78 0.45 -8.94
C THR A 39 -9.19 -0.80 -8.17
N TYR A 40 -9.96 -0.59 -7.10
CA TYR A 40 -10.58 -1.69 -6.36
C TYR A 40 -11.45 -2.57 -7.28
N GLU A 41 -12.23 -1.94 -8.17
CA GLU A 41 -13.12 -2.64 -9.10
C GLU A 41 -12.33 -3.55 -10.06
N GLU A 42 -11.21 -3.09 -10.59
CA GLU A 42 -10.33 -3.93 -11.42
C GLU A 42 -9.76 -5.11 -10.63
N ALA A 43 -9.34 -4.88 -9.39
CA ALA A 43 -8.77 -5.92 -8.54
C ALA A 43 -9.78 -7.04 -8.26
N VAL A 44 -11.01 -6.68 -7.89
CA VAL A 44 -12.06 -7.66 -7.54
C VAL A 44 -12.70 -8.34 -8.75
N ASN A 45 -12.65 -7.71 -9.92
CA ASN A 45 -13.14 -8.31 -11.17
C ASN A 45 -12.04 -9.09 -11.92
N SER A 46 -10.78 -9.01 -11.47
CA SER A 46 -9.67 -9.75 -12.08
C SER A 46 -9.75 -11.25 -11.82
N LYS A 47 -9.02 -12.02 -12.64
CA LYS A 47 -8.83 -13.47 -12.44
C LYS A 47 -8.16 -13.79 -11.10
N ASP A 48 -7.39 -12.85 -10.57
CA ASP A 48 -6.66 -12.97 -9.32
C ASP A 48 -7.42 -12.42 -8.11
N SER A 49 -8.68 -12.01 -8.27
CA SER A 49 -9.54 -11.47 -7.22
C SER A 49 -9.55 -12.29 -5.92
N ILE A 50 -9.55 -13.63 -6.03
CA ILE A 50 -9.49 -14.54 -4.88
C ILE A 50 -8.15 -14.40 -4.14
N ASN A 51 -7.04 -14.28 -4.88
CA ASN A 51 -5.71 -14.11 -4.30
C ASN A 51 -5.58 -12.74 -3.62
N TRP A 52 -6.10 -11.69 -4.26
CA TRP A 52 -6.17 -10.35 -3.66
C TRP A 52 -6.98 -10.36 -2.37
N LYS A 53 -8.14 -11.00 -2.35
CA LYS A 53 -8.97 -11.12 -1.15
C LYS A 53 -8.23 -11.82 0.00
N LYS A 54 -7.58 -12.95 -0.28
CA LYS A 54 -6.79 -13.68 0.72
C LYS A 54 -5.63 -12.84 1.24
N ALA A 55 -4.94 -12.10 0.37
CA ALA A 55 -3.84 -11.22 0.77
C ALA A 55 -4.34 -10.08 1.67
N MET A 56 -5.45 -9.44 1.33
CA MET A 56 -6.09 -8.42 2.16
C MET A 56 -6.49 -8.96 3.53
N GLU A 57 -7.14 -10.13 3.59
CA GLU A 57 -7.51 -10.78 4.86
C GLU A 57 -6.29 -11.11 5.71
N SER A 58 -5.22 -11.66 5.10
CA SER A 58 -3.97 -11.94 5.79
C SER A 58 -3.35 -10.66 6.38
N GLU A 59 -3.30 -9.58 5.62
CA GLU A 59 -2.76 -8.30 6.09
C GLU A 59 -3.61 -7.75 7.25
N MET A 60 -4.94 -7.70 7.11
CA MET A 60 -5.84 -7.25 8.18
C MET A 60 -5.64 -8.04 9.48
N ASN A 61 -5.47 -9.36 9.40
CA ASN A 61 -5.16 -10.21 10.55
C ASN A 61 -3.82 -9.83 11.17
N ARG A 62 -2.77 -9.62 10.36
CA ARG A 62 -1.45 -9.20 10.84
C ARG A 62 -1.47 -7.85 11.54
N LEU A 63 -2.21 -6.88 10.98
CA LEU A 63 -2.36 -5.55 11.59
C LEU A 63 -3.03 -5.64 12.96
N SER A 64 -4.05 -6.50 13.08
CA SER A 64 -4.74 -6.77 14.34
C SER A 64 -3.84 -7.51 15.34
N GLU A 65 -3.14 -8.56 14.91
CA GLU A 65 -2.22 -9.34 15.77
C GLU A 65 -1.12 -8.45 16.34
N ASN A 66 -0.54 -7.59 15.50
CA ASN A 66 0.56 -6.71 15.88
C ASN A 66 0.09 -5.43 16.59
N HIS A 67 -1.22 -5.24 16.80
CA HIS A 67 -1.81 -4.04 17.41
C HIS A 67 -1.28 -2.73 16.79
N THR A 68 -0.98 -2.76 15.49
CA THR A 68 -0.31 -1.64 14.80
C THR A 68 -1.31 -0.62 14.28
N TRP A 69 -2.54 -1.05 13.99
CA TRP A 69 -3.63 -0.20 13.51
C TRP A 69 -4.93 -0.51 14.24
N GLU A 70 -5.69 0.54 14.56
CA GLU A 70 -7.03 0.46 15.13
C GLU A 70 -8.03 1.14 14.18
N LEU A 71 -9.14 0.47 13.91
CA LEU A 71 -10.25 1.06 13.15
C LEU A 71 -10.94 2.11 14.02
N SER A 72 -10.99 3.35 13.52
CA SER A 72 -11.70 4.45 14.19
C SER A 72 -12.79 5.00 13.28
N ASP A 73 -13.85 5.49 13.91
CA ASP A 73 -14.95 6.13 13.19
C ASP A 73 -14.47 7.42 12.52
N LEU A 74 -15.04 7.70 11.36
CA LEU A 74 -14.79 8.95 10.66
C LEU A 74 -15.35 10.11 11.51
N PRO A 75 -14.54 11.13 11.88
CA PRO A 75 -15.02 12.24 12.70
C PRO A 75 -16.09 13.05 11.96
N VAL A 76 -17.06 13.56 12.73
CA VAL A 76 -18.20 14.31 12.18
C VAL A 76 -17.71 15.51 11.37
N GLY A 77 -18.11 15.57 10.10
CA GLY A 77 -17.76 16.64 9.17
C GLY A 77 -16.52 16.37 8.31
N ALA A 78 -15.81 15.27 8.53
CA ALA A 78 -14.82 14.79 7.57
C ALA A 78 -15.51 14.10 6.39
N LYS A 79 -14.99 14.35 5.18
CA LYS A 79 -15.38 13.57 3.99
C LYS A 79 -14.42 12.39 3.90
N GLY A 80 -14.96 11.20 3.68
CA GLY A 80 -14.16 10.09 3.18
C GLY A 80 -13.53 10.51 1.84
N LEU A 81 -12.27 10.13 1.64
CA LEU A 81 -11.55 10.38 0.39
C LEU A 81 -12.21 9.68 -0.79
#